data_AF-A0AAW6GZR9-F1
#
_entry.id   AF-A0AAW6GZR9-F1
#
_cell.length_a   1.000
_cell.length_b   1.000
_cell.length_c   1.000
_cell.angle_alpha   90.00
_cell.angle_beta   90.00
_cell.angle_gamma   90.00
#
_symmetry.space_group_name_H-M   'P 1'
#
loop_
_entity.id
_entity.type
_entity.pdbx_description
1 polymer ?
#
loop_
_entity_poly.entity_id
_entity_poly.type
_entity_poly.pdbx_seq_one_letter_code
_entity_poly.pdbx_strand_id
1 'polypeptide(L)' 'LDKIVNGDLALIIDCGEADFFLEVNKDLHNRLLARKIDHDFITRPGGHTGTYWNNSIDYHVLFFDKFFKK' A
#
# COMPACT_ATOMS: atom_id res chain seq x y z
N LEU A 1 4.18 -10.56 10.19
CA LEU A 1 2.70 -10.53 10.05
C LEU A 1 2.00 -11.22 11.21
N ASP A 2 2.66 -12.12 11.92
CA ASP A 2 2.00 -12.98 12.94
C ASP A 2 1.65 -12.24 14.25
N LYS A 3 1.84 -10.92 14.30
CA LYS A 3 1.51 -10.04 15.44
C LYS A 3 0.43 -9.00 15.09
N ILE A 4 -0.09 -9.01 13.87
CA ILE A 4 -1.07 -8.04 13.39
C ILE A 4 -2.33 -8.83 13.01
N VAL A 5 -3.47 -8.42 13.54
CA VAL A 5 -4.80 -8.90 13.15
C VAL A 5 -5.55 -7.82 12.39
N ASN A 6 -6.66 -8.21 11.74
CA ASN A 6 -7.45 -7.25 10.99
C ASN A 6 -7.99 -6.14 11.91
N GLY A 7 -7.88 -4.89 11.46
CA GLY A 7 -8.30 -3.71 12.22
C GLY A 7 -7.25 -3.11 13.16
N ASP A 8 -6.13 -3.80 13.43
CA ASP A 8 -5.04 -3.23 14.26
C ASP A 8 -4.39 -2.00 13.61
N LEU A 9 -4.31 -2.01 12.27
CA LEU A 9 -3.66 -0.98 11.48
C LEU A 9 -4.51 -0.67 10.25
N ALA A 10 -4.62 0.61 9.91
CA ALA A 10 -5.00 1.01 8.56
C ALA A 10 -3.73 1.00 7.69
N LEU A 11 -3.73 0.21 6.62
CA LEU A 11 -2.56 -0.01 5.78
C LEU A 11 -2.82 0.40 4.32
N ILE A 12 -1.84 1.09 3.73
CA ILE A 12 -1.77 1.38 2.30
C ILE A 12 -0.39 0.96 1.77
N ILE A 13 -0.38 0.30 0.61
CA ILE A 13 0.81 -0.11 -0.13
C ILE A 13 0.67 0.44 -1.55
N ASP A 14 1.62 1.25 -1.97
CA ASP A 14 1.64 1.86 -3.31
C ASP A 14 3.01 1.63 -3.97
N CYS A 15 3.02 0.91 -5.09
CA CYS A 15 4.25 0.49 -5.76
C CYS A 15 4.15 0.57 -7.28
N GLY A 16 5.18 1.12 -7.92
CA GLY A 16 5.24 1.24 -9.37
C GLY A 16 5.39 -0.10 -10.08
N GLU A 17 4.75 -0.25 -11.24
CA GLU A 17 4.78 -1.50 -12.04
C GLU A 17 6.18 -1.86 -12.59
N ALA A 18 7.07 -0.88 -12.70
CA ALA A 18 8.47 -1.06 -13.08
C ALA A 18 9.43 -0.92 -11.89
N ASP A 19 8.93 -0.89 -10.65
CA ASP A 19 9.77 -0.89 -9.45
C ASP A 19 10.34 -2.30 -9.19
N PHE A 20 11.62 -2.38 -8.86
CA PHE A 20 12.28 -3.65 -8.56
C PHE A 20 11.77 -4.30 -7.26
N PHE A 21 11.06 -3.56 -6.41
CA PHE A 21 10.36 -4.08 -5.24
C PHE A 21 8.92 -4.54 -5.52
N LEU A 22 8.42 -4.51 -6.76
CA LEU A 22 7.02 -4.85 -7.04
C LEU A 22 6.65 -6.26 -6.57
N GLU A 23 7.50 -7.25 -6.86
CA GLU A 23 7.17 -8.65 -6.53
C GLU A 23 7.14 -8.91 -5.02
N VAL A 24 8.00 -8.24 -4.23
CA VAL A 24 7.94 -8.36 -2.76
C VAL A 24 6.73 -7.64 -2.18
N ASN A 25 6.26 -6.55 -2.80
CA ASN A 25 5.03 -5.88 -2.41
C ASN A 25 3.79 -6.72 -2.75
N LYS A 26 3.79 -7.42 -3.90
CA LYS A 26 2.74 -8.39 -4.25
C LYS A 26 2.71 -9.59 -3.31
N ASP A 27 3.87 -10.13 -2.89
CA ASP A 27 3.93 -11.18 -1.88
C ASP A 27 3.29 -10.72 -0.56
N LEU A 28 3.64 -9.52 -0.09
CA LEU A 28 3.05 -8.95 1.11
C LEU A 28 1.53 -8.80 0.97
N HIS A 29 1.04 -8.24 -0.14
CA HIS A 29 -0.38 -8.13 -0.48
C HIS A 29 -1.10 -9.49 -0.39
N ASN A 30 -0.57 -10.51 -1.07
CA ASN A 30 -1.15 -11.85 -1.07
C ASN A 30 -1.19 -12.48 0.33
N ARG A 31 -0.15 -12.26 1.14
CA ARG A 31 -0.09 -12.76 2.53
C ARG A 31 -1.05 -12.05 3.47
N LEU A 32 -1.35 -10.78 3.23
CA LEU A 32 -2.36 -10.00 3.94
C LEU A 32 -3.77 -10.46 3.54
N LEU A 33 -4.03 -10.66 2.23
CA LEU A 33 -5.29 -11.21 1.73
C LEU A 33 -5.59 -12.61 2.32
N ALA A 34 -4.60 -13.51 2.30
CA ALA A 34 -4.74 -14.85 2.88
C ALA A 34 -5.10 -14.84 4.38
N ARG A 35 -4.71 -13.76 5.09
CA ARG A 35 -5.01 -13.54 6.50
C ARG A 35 -6.26 -12.68 6.73
N LYS A 36 -6.93 -12.23 5.65
CA LYS A 36 -8.09 -11.32 5.69
C LYS A 36 -7.79 -10.02 6.47
N ILE A 37 -6.60 -9.47 6.27
CA ILE A 37 -6.23 -8.16 6.81
C ILE A 37 -6.54 -7.10 5.77
N ASP A 38 -7.40 -6.16 6.12
CA ASP A 38 -7.85 -5.08 5.25
C ASP A 38 -6.72 -4.08 4.99
N HIS A 39 -6.49 -3.77 3.72
CA HIS A 39 -5.46 -2.84 3.28
C HIS A 39 -5.75 -2.37 1.86
N ASP A 40 -5.24 -1.18 1.53
CA ASP A 40 -5.23 -0.67 0.17
C ASP A 40 -3.93 -1.12 -0.52
N PHE A 41 -4.06 -1.72 -1.71
CA PHE A 41 -2.92 -2.08 -2.55
C PHE A 41 -3.08 -1.43 -3.92
N ILE A 42 -2.10 -0.61 -4.30
CA ILE A 42 -2.17 0.21 -5.50
C ILE A 42 -0.91 0.00 -6.35
N THR A 43 -1.11 -0.18 -7.66
CA THR A 43 -0.04 -0.19 -8.64
C THR A 43 -0.37 0.75 -9.79
N ARG A 44 0.66 1.42 -10.30
CA ARG A 44 0.57 2.34 -11.45
C ARG A 44 1.84 2.29 -12.29
N PRO A 45 1.80 2.72 -13.56
CA PRO A 45 3.00 2.88 -14.36
C PRO A 45 4.05 3.77 -13.65
N GLY A 46 5.29 3.30 -13.62
CA GLY A 46 6.41 3.98 -12.99
C GLY A 46 7.26 3.02 -12.15
N GLY A 47 8.35 3.51 -11.59
CA GLY A 47 9.28 2.71 -10.79
C GLY A 47 9.80 3.46 -9.57
N HIS A 48 10.97 3.06 -9.07
CA HIS A 48 11.57 3.59 -7.85
C HIS A 48 12.12 5.01 -8.02
N THR A 49 11.22 6.00 -8.14
CA THR A 49 11.54 7.35 -8.59
C THR A 49 10.74 8.41 -7.85
N GLY A 50 11.32 9.60 -7.71
CA GLY A 50 10.62 10.77 -7.17
C GLY A 50 9.39 11.17 -7.98
N THR A 51 9.40 10.98 -9.31
CA THR A 51 8.24 11.26 -10.17
C THR A 51 7.04 10.38 -9.79
N TYR A 52 7.27 9.10 -9.52
CA TYR A 52 6.22 8.20 -9.04
C TYR A 52 5.70 8.67 -7.66
N TRP A 53 6.61 8.92 -6.72
CA TRP A 53 6.24 9.31 -5.35
C TRP A 53 5.49 10.65 -5.28
N ASN A 54 5.83 11.61 -6.15
CA ASN A 54 5.11 12.88 -6.26
C ASN A 54 3.65 12.69 -6.70
N ASN A 55 3.33 11.65 -7.46
CA ASN A 55 1.94 11.30 -7.79
C ASN A 55 1.28 10.47 -6.68
N SER A 56 2.03 9.57 -6.04
CA SER A 56 1.54 8.71 -4.94
C SER A 56 1.12 9.49 -3.69
N ILE A 57 1.79 10.60 -3.38
CA ILE A 57 1.59 11.34 -2.13
C ILE A 57 0.14 11.82 -1.96
N ASP A 58 -0.53 12.22 -3.04
CA ASP A 58 -1.92 12.68 -3.01
C ASP A 58 -2.87 11.59 -2.48
N TYR A 59 -2.65 10.34 -2.91
CA TYR A 59 -3.44 9.19 -2.47
C TYR A 59 -3.16 8.84 -1.01
N HIS A 60 -1.92 8.97 -0.56
CA HIS A 60 -1.55 8.74 0.84
C HIS A 60 -2.18 9.80 1.76
N VAL A 61 -2.12 11.08 1.36
CA VAL A 61 -2.79 12.17 2.11
C VAL A 61 -4.29 11.93 2.16
N LEU A 62 -4.93 11.54 1.06
CA LEU A 62 -6.36 11.20 1.05
C LEU A 62 -6.69 10.01 1.97
N PHE A 63 -5.84 8.98 1.97
CA PHE A 63 -5.98 7.83 2.86
C PHE A 63 -5.94 8.26 4.34
N PHE A 64 -4.95 9.08 4.71
CA PHE A 64 -4.84 9.61 6.08
C PHE A 64 -6.01 10.52 6.44
N ASP A 65 -6.40 11.43 5.55
CA ASP A 65 -7.53 12.33 5.75
C ASP A 65 -8.82 11.55 6.05
N LYS A 66 -9.11 10.52 5.25
CA LYS A 66 -10.26 9.62 5.46
C LYS A 66 -10.15 8.81 6.75
N PHE A 67 -8.94 8.40 7.15
CA PHE A 67 -8.75 7.67 8.40
C PHE A 67 -9.02 8.55 9.62
N PHE A 68 -8.48 9.77 9.64
CA PHE A 68 -8.58 10.68 10.80
C PHE A 68 -9.90 11.46 10.89
N LYS A 69 -10.65 11.61 9.79
CA LYS A 69 -11.97 12.26 9.77
C LYS A 69 -13.15 11.31 10.07
N LYS A 70 -12.89 10.03 10.36
CA LYS A 70 -13.91 9.10 10.86
C LYS A 70 -14.47 9.54 12.21
#